data_AF-A0AAU9SYR8-F1
#
_entry.id   AF-A0AAU9SYR8-F1
#
_cell.length_a   1.000
_cell.length_b   1.000
_cell.length_c   1.000
_cell.angle_alpha   90.00
_cell.angle_beta   90.00
_cell.angle_gamma   90.00
#
_symmetry.space_group_name_H-M   'P 1'
#
loop_
_entity.id
_entity.type
_entity.pdbx_description
1 polymer ?
#
loop_
_entity_poly.entity_id
_entity_poly.type
_entity_poly.pdbx_seq_one_letter_code
_entity_poly.pdbx_strand_id
1 'polypeptide(L)'
;MSKDLVLIGNQAPSLHTIKLKFIENLRTEHCVYELPDSHPILKGFEKRELKDRVPYLLAIWTSGETASSIKPPKRICVSQGSNTLCHEKTCFSCNNIREENSQVVRGTILVFADHRSSINPICVSRASIGNLRRGIVYFGSSVSACFGGTFPKQVSACAFVICAGYVCVRGFDRKNRKSKTLVRRLHCPPSNKKKDDHEGNHQDLY
;
A
#
# COMPACT_ATOMS: atom_id res chain seq x y z
N MET A 1 -8.46 16.82 -47.10
CA MET A 1 -9.34 17.66 -46.26
C MET A 1 -9.83 16.77 -45.12
N SER A 2 -9.20 16.67 -43.95
CA SER A 2 -8.90 17.66 -42.89
C SER A 2 -9.97 17.69 -41.78
N LYS A 3 -9.54 17.31 -40.56
CA LYS A 3 -10.10 17.59 -39.21
C LYS A 3 -11.37 16.76 -38.85
N ASP A 4 -11.50 16.17 -37.65
CA ASP A 4 -11.35 16.81 -36.35
C ASP A 4 -10.65 15.95 -35.27
N LEU A 5 -9.55 16.49 -34.76
CA LEU A 5 -8.97 16.18 -33.47
C LEU A 5 -9.75 16.93 -32.41
N VAL A 6 -10.46 16.23 -31.52
CA VAL A 6 -11.09 16.88 -30.36
C VAL A 6 -10.03 17.07 -29.27
N LEU A 7 -9.52 18.29 -29.16
CA LEU A 7 -8.82 18.79 -27.98
C LEU A 7 -9.82 18.87 -26.81
N ILE A 8 -9.65 18.02 -25.79
CA ILE A 8 -10.28 18.28 -24.49
C ILE A 8 -9.35 19.23 -23.74
N GLY A 9 -9.77 20.49 -23.68
CA GLY A 9 -9.01 21.58 -23.08
C GLY A 9 -8.70 21.35 -21.60
N ASN A 10 -7.49 21.75 -21.22
CA ASN A 10 -7.06 21.89 -19.84
C ASN A 10 -7.89 22.98 -19.15
N GLN A 11 -9.02 22.62 -18.57
CA GLN A 11 -9.63 23.41 -17.51
C GLN A 11 -9.74 22.52 -16.28
N ALA A 12 -8.83 22.76 -15.34
CA ALA A 12 -8.87 22.17 -14.02
C ALA A 12 -10.15 22.66 -13.32
N PRO A 13 -11.13 21.77 -13.03
CA PRO A 13 -12.22 22.15 -12.16
C PRO A 13 -11.64 22.30 -10.75
N SER A 14 -11.96 23.44 -10.13
CA SER A 14 -11.60 23.75 -8.75
C SER A 14 -11.93 22.57 -7.83
N LEU A 15 -10.98 22.28 -6.92
CA LEU A 15 -11.07 21.24 -5.90
C LEU A 15 -12.22 21.53 -4.92
N HIS A 16 -13.46 21.32 -5.36
CA HIS A 16 -14.55 21.08 -4.44
C HIS A 16 -14.42 19.63 -4.00
N THR A 17 -13.84 19.45 -2.81
CA THR A 17 -13.81 18.19 -2.08
C THR A 17 -15.25 17.74 -1.86
N ILE A 18 -15.81 16.96 -2.80
CA ILE A 18 -17.08 16.28 -2.59
C ILE A 18 -16.80 15.26 -1.49
N LYS A 19 -17.17 15.64 -0.26
CA LYS A 19 -17.19 14.75 0.91
C LYS A 19 -18.30 13.72 0.68
N LEU A 20 -18.02 12.74 -0.17
CA LEU A 20 -18.85 11.56 -0.32
C LEU A 20 -18.75 10.79 1.00
N LYS A 21 -19.85 10.74 1.76
CA LYS A 21 -20.03 9.83 2.90
C LYS A 21 -20.00 8.40 2.34
N PHE A 22 -18.79 7.89 2.14
CA PHE A 22 -18.54 6.62 1.50
C PHE A 22 -18.38 5.57 2.59
N ILE A 23 -19.27 4.58 2.60
CA ILE A 23 -19.37 3.49 3.58
C ILE A 23 -17.97 3.06 4.04
N GLU A 24 -17.66 3.38 5.30
CA GLU A 24 -16.32 3.46 5.91
C GLU A 24 -15.62 2.11 6.09
N ASN A 25 -15.84 1.11 5.24
CA ASN A 25 -15.47 -0.27 5.57
C ASN A 25 -14.89 -1.16 4.46
N LEU A 26 -14.72 -0.67 3.22
CA LEU A 26 -14.29 -1.52 2.09
C LEU A 26 -12.96 -1.12 1.43
N ARG A 27 -12.47 0.10 1.62
CA ARG A 27 -11.29 0.60 0.87
C ARG A 27 -10.04 0.58 1.73
N THR A 28 -9.04 -0.20 1.31
CA THR A 28 -7.69 -0.11 1.87
C THR A 28 -6.84 0.71 0.91
N GLU A 29 -6.53 1.95 1.31
CA GLU A 29 -5.78 2.91 0.53
C GLU A 29 -4.35 2.99 1.05
N HIS A 30 -3.37 2.97 0.15
CA HIS A 30 -1.97 3.16 0.51
C HIS A 30 -1.33 4.24 -0.36
N CYS A 31 -0.56 5.11 0.28
CA CYS A 31 0.36 5.99 -0.42
C CYS A 31 1.51 5.18 -1.01
N VAL A 32 1.81 5.41 -2.28
CA VAL A 32 2.89 4.74 -3.02
C VAL A 32 3.82 5.74 -3.69
N TYR A 33 5.06 5.33 -3.91
CA TYR A 33 6.00 6.05 -4.76
C TYR A 33 6.12 5.37 -6.12
N GLU A 34 6.08 6.16 -7.19
CA GLU A 34 6.36 5.70 -8.55
C GLU A 34 7.87 5.57 -8.73
N LEU A 35 8.34 4.35 -8.98
CA LEU A 35 9.75 4.04 -9.19
C LEU A 35 10.06 4.07 -10.70
N PRO A 36 11.07 4.82 -11.14
CA PRO A 36 11.56 4.72 -12.52
C PRO A 36 12.19 3.35 -12.76
N ASP A 37 12.16 2.86 -14.01
CA ASP A 37 12.70 1.53 -14.35
C ASP A 37 14.20 1.38 -14.07
N SER A 38 14.94 2.50 -14.03
CA SER A 38 16.35 2.56 -13.66
C SER A 38 16.62 2.60 -12.16
N HIS A 39 15.58 2.59 -11.31
CA HIS A 39 15.75 2.74 -9.86
C HIS A 39 16.54 1.56 -9.26
N PRO A 40 17.58 1.80 -8.42
CA PRO A 40 18.46 0.74 -7.93
C PRO A 40 17.75 -0.41 -7.19
N ILE A 41 16.65 -0.11 -6.49
CA ILE A 41 15.87 -1.13 -5.76
C ILE A 41 15.18 -2.15 -6.67
N LEU A 42 15.07 -1.86 -7.97
CA LEU A 42 14.55 -2.77 -8.97
C LEU A 42 15.62 -3.72 -9.52
N LYS A 43 16.85 -3.67 -9.02
CA LYS A 43 17.89 -4.63 -9.42
C LYS A 43 17.43 -6.06 -9.09
N GLY A 44 17.33 -6.90 -10.10
CA GLY A 44 16.82 -8.28 -9.98
C GLY A 44 15.29 -8.41 -10.07
N PHE A 45 14.56 -7.32 -10.32
CA PHE A 45 13.18 -7.38 -10.82
C PHE A 45 13.16 -7.66 -12.32
N GLU A 46 12.12 -8.36 -12.79
CA GLU A 46 11.92 -8.52 -14.24
C GLU A 46 11.75 -7.14 -14.88
N LYS A 47 12.16 -6.95 -16.12
CA LYS A 47 11.92 -5.66 -16.77
C LYS A 47 10.45 -5.57 -17.17
N ARG A 48 9.83 -4.41 -17.00
CA ARG A 48 8.48 -4.16 -17.55
C ARG A 48 8.54 -4.20 -19.06
N GLU A 49 7.43 -4.57 -19.68
CA GLU A 49 7.27 -4.41 -21.12
C GLU A 49 7.25 -2.92 -21.47
N LEU A 50 7.86 -2.55 -22.59
CA LEU A 50 7.99 -1.15 -23.03
C LEU A 50 6.66 -0.41 -23.20
N LYS A 51 5.54 -1.14 -23.31
CA LYS A 51 4.18 -0.58 -23.45
C LYS A 51 3.36 -0.63 -22.16
N ASP A 52 3.93 -1.12 -21.06
CA ASP A 52 3.24 -1.18 -19.79
C ASP A 52 3.03 0.24 -19.24
N ARG A 53 1.76 0.61 -19.12
CA ARG A 53 1.33 1.93 -18.64
C ARG A 53 1.48 2.08 -17.14
N VAL A 54 1.62 0.98 -16.40
CA VAL A 54 1.70 1.01 -14.94
C VAL A 54 3.17 0.95 -14.50
N PRO A 55 3.71 1.99 -13.84
CA PRO A 55 5.08 1.99 -13.36
C PRO A 55 5.26 0.99 -12.20
N TYR A 56 6.52 0.76 -11.83
CA TYR A 56 6.80 0.15 -10.55
C TYR A 56 6.32 1.05 -9.42
N LEU A 57 5.64 0.48 -8.44
CA LEU A 57 5.13 1.22 -7.27
C LEU A 57 5.79 0.70 -6.00
N LEU A 58 6.08 1.58 -5.04
CA LEU A 58 6.61 1.24 -3.73
C LEU A 58 5.63 1.68 -2.64
N ALA A 59 5.03 0.73 -1.92
CA ALA A 59 4.26 1.02 -0.71
C ALA A 59 5.15 0.98 0.52
N ILE A 60 5.21 2.09 1.26
CA ILE A 60 5.99 2.20 2.50
C ILE A 60 5.26 1.54 3.66
N TRP A 61 6.03 0.93 4.55
CA TRP A 61 5.56 0.33 5.80
C TRP A 61 5.67 1.33 6.94
N THR A 62 4.71 1.27 7.84
CA THR A 62 4.82 1.96 9.13
C THR A 62 5.83 1.20 10.02
N SER A 63 6.61 1.93 10.81
CA SER A 63 7.58 1.36 11.76
C SER A 63 6.91 0.32 12.67
N GLY A 64 7.46 -0.88 12.84
CA GLY A 64 6.82 -1.95 13.61
C GLY A 64 5.63 -2.68 12.96
N GLU A 65 5.19 -2.28 11.77
CA GLU A 65 4.13 -2.98 11.03
C GLU A 65 4.56 -4.39 10.59
N THR A 66 3.58 -5.31 10.50
CA THR A 66 3.77 -6.71 10.08
C THR A 66 2.86 -7.07 8.90
N ALA A 67 3.22 -8.09 8.13
CA ALA A 67 2.40 -8.55 6.99
C ALA A 67 1.01 -9.09 7.39
N SER A 68 0.86 -9.52 8.65
CA SER A 68 -0.32 -10.19 9.18
C SER A 68 -1.38 -9.24 9.72
N SER A 69 -1.09 -7.94 9.88
CA SER A 69 -2.01 -7.00 10.52
C SER A 69 -2.19 -5.74 9.69
N ILE A 70 -3.43 -5.22 9.69
CA ILE A 70 -3.76 -3.87 9.24
C ILE A 70 -3.87 -2.89 10.42
N LYS A 71 -3.93 -3.40 11.65
CA LYS A 71 -3.98 -2.58 12.87
C LYS A 71 -2.63 -1.88 13.03
N PRO A 72 -2.61 -0.57 13.38
CA PRO A 72 -1.37 0.16 13.55
C PRO A 72 -0.52 -0.47 14.66
N PRO A 73 0.80 -0.55 14.48
CA PRO A 73 1.70 -1.12 15.47
C PRO A 73 1.69 -0.29 16.76
N LYS A 74 1.66 -0.98 17.90
CA LYS A 74 1.63 -0.36 19.21
C LYS A 74 3.04 -0.22 19.78
N ARG A 75 3.18 0.67 20.75
CA ARG A 75 4.32 0.66 21.64
C ARG A 75 4.17 -0.50 22.61
N ILE A 76 5.08 -1.47 22.54
CA ILE A 76 5.05 -2.67 23.39
C ILE A 76 6.14 -2.59 24.48
N CYS A 77 7.17 -1.75 24.30
CA CYS A 77 8.27 -1.64 25.26
C CYS A 77 8.08 -0.48 26.27
N VAL A 78 8.54 -0.73 27.49
CA VAL A 78 8.56 0.23 28.61
C VAL A 78 9.82 1.11 28.61
N SER A 79 10.73 0.93 27.64
CA SER A 79 11.97 1.70 27.55
C SER A 79 11.68 3.16 27.16
N GLN A 80 11.35 4.00 28.15
CA GLN A 80 11.45 5.45 28.07
C GLN A 80 12.80 5.85 28.67
N GLY A 81 13.79 6.15 27.83
CA GLY A 81 14.99 6.88 28.27
C GLY A 81 16.28 6.09 28.51
N SER A 82 16.32 4.76 28.31
CA SER A 82 17.61 4.07 28.19
C SER A 82 18.12 4.17 26.76
N ASN A 83 19.42 4.37 26.57
CA ASN A 83 20.06 4.44 25.23
C ASN A 83 20.04 3.07 24.48
N THR A 84 19.33 2.08 25.02
CA THR A 84 19.29 0.70 24.53
C THR A 84 17.91 0.40 23.94
N LEU A 85 17.89 0.05 22.65
CA LEU A 85 16.67 -0.31 21.93
C LEU A 85 16.21 -1.72 22.29
N CYS A 86 14.91 -1.93 22.52
CA CYS A 86 14.37 -3.26 22.84
C CYS A 86 14.54 -4.24 21.67
N HIS A 87 14.72 -5.54 21.91
CA HIS A 87 14.87 -6.55 20.85
C HIS A 87 13.58 -6.88 20.09
N GLU A 88 12.43 -6.35 20.54
CA GLU A 88 11.14 -6.58 19.91
C GLU A 88 11.12 -6.02 18.48
N LYS A 89 10.83 -6.89 17.51
CA LYS A 89 10.85 -6.57 16.07
C LYS A 89 9.59 -5.84 15.63
N THR A 90 8.51 -5.91 16.40
CA THR A 90 7.24 -5.25 16.11
C THR A 90 7.06 -3.93 16.87
N CYS A 91 8.02 -3.55 17.72
CA CYS A 91 7.93 -2.34 18.51
C CYS A 91 7.97 -1.09 17.63
N PHE A 92 6.86 -0.33 17.59
CA PHE A 92 6.75 0.91 16.82
C PHE A 92 7.86 1.91 17.19
N SER A 93 8.03 2.21 18.48
CA SER A 93 8.95 3.25 18.97
C SER A 93 10.42 2.92 18.67
N CYS A 94 10.87 1.70 19.01
CA CYS A 94 12.25 1.32 18.76
C CYS A 94 12.56 1.16 17.27
N ASN A 95 11.62 0.67 16.46
CA ASN A 95 11.82 0.60 15.02
C ASN A 95 11.86 1.97 14.36
N ASN A 96 11.08 2.94 14.85
CA ASN A 96 11.15 4.30 14.33
C ASN A 96 12.56 4.89 14.51
N ILE A 97 13.15 4.73 15.70
CA ILE A 97 14.52 5.16 15.99
C ILE A 97 15.54 4.40 15.12
N ARG A 98 15.39 3.09 14.95
CA ARG A 98 16.28 2.29 14.07
C ARG A 98 16.27 2.79 12.63
N GLU A 99 15.06 2.98 12.10
CA GLU A 99 14.83 3.44 10.73
C GLU A 99 15.38 4.86 10.55
N GLU A 100 15.21 5.74 11.54
CA GLU A 100 15.77 7.10 11.53
C GLU A 100 17.30 7.10 11.60
N ASN A 101 17.90 6.40 12.56
CA ASN A 101 19.37 6.29 12.69
C ASN A 101 20.03 5.72 11.44
N SER A 102 19.34 4.81 10.74
CA SER A 102 19.85 4.18 9.52
C SER A 102 19.45 4.94 8.24
N GLN A 103 18.64 6.00 8.34
CA GLN A 103 18.09 6.75 7.19
C GLN A 103 17.38 5.87 6.14
N VAL A 104 16.71 4.81 6.60
CA VAL A 104 15.94 3.89 5.75
C VAL A 104 14.48 3.83 6.16
N VAL A 105 13.63 3.42 5.22
CA VAL A 105 12.24 3.03 5.44
C VAL A 105 12.02 1.63 4.86
N ARG A 106 11.05 0.91 5.40
CA ARG A 106 10.67 -0.42 4.89
C ARG A 106 9.58 -0.28 3.83
N GLY A 107 9.60 -1.13 2.80
CA GLY A 107 8.67 -1.03 1.68
C GLY A 107 8.40 -2.33 0.92
N THR A 108 7.30 -2.37 0.18
CA THR A 108 6.90 -3.45 -0.73
C THR A 108 6.78 -2.93 -2.15
N ILE A 109 7.31 -3.66 -3.12
CA ILE A 109 7.18 -3.32 -4.54
C ILE A 109 5.88 -3.92 -5.09
N LEU A 110 5.05 -3.08 -5.72
CA LEU A 110 3.69 -3.42 -6.14
C LEU A 110 3.51 -3.57 -7.66
N VAL A 111 4.47 -4.15 -8.36
CA VAL A 111 4.15 -4.77 -9.67
C VAL A 111 3.51 -6.11 -9.38
N PHE A 112 2.19 -6.15 -9.59
CA PHE A 112 1.30 -7.23 -9.14
C PHE A 112 1.36 -7.53 -7.63
N ALA A 113 1.72 -6.56 -6.77
CA ALA A 113 1.98 -6.76 -5.34
C ALA A 113 2.89 -7.98 -5.05
N ASP A 114 4.19 -7.81 -5.27
CA ASP A 114 5.16 -8.90 -5.11
C ASP A 114 5.01 -9.55 -3.73
N HIS A 115 4.67 -10.84 -3.73
CA HIS A 115 4.25 -11.53 -2.52
C HIS A 115 5.40 -11.66 -1.53
N ARG A 116 6.65 -11.80 -2.01
CA ARG A 116 7.82 -11.93 -1.14
C ARG A 116 8.10 -10.63 -0.39
N SER A 117 8.12 -9.50 -1.09
CA SER A 117 8.31 -8.18 -0.47
C SER A 117 7.10 -7.72 0.34
N SER A 118 5.93 -8.31 0.12
CA SER A 118 4.74 -8.12 0.97
C SER A 118 4.85 -8.84 2.32
N ILE A 119 5.68 -9.88 2.42
CA ILE A 119 5.94 -10.61 3.67
C ILE A 119 7.21 -10.08 4.34
N ASN A 120 8.27 -9.89 3.55
CA ASN A 120 9.58 -9.44 3.99
C ASN A 120 9.90 -8.10 3.31
N PRO A 121 9.59 -6.95 3.95
CA PRO A 121 9.77 -5.65 3.33
C PRO A 121 11.24 -5.38 3.02
N ILE A 122 11.45 -4.62 1.95
CA ILE A 122 12.77 -4.17 1.49
C ILE A 122 13.13 -2.90 2.24
N CYS A 123 14.39 -2.79 2.71
CA CYS A 123 14.92 -1.54 3.24
C CYS A 123 15.29 -0.60 2.10
N VAL A 124 14.72 0.60 2.10
CA VAL A 124 14.90 1.62 1.06
C VAL A 124 15.42 2.90 1.72
N SER A 125 16.48 3.49 1.18
CA SER A 125 17.03 4.76 1.69
C SER A 125 16.04 5.90 1.47
N ARG A 126 15.81 6.75 2.49
CA ARG A 126 14.93 7.93 2.38
C ARG A 126 15.38 8.89 1.28
N ALA A 127 16.69 9.05 1.10
CA ALA A 127 17.26 9.91 0.06
C ALA A 127 16.90 9.44 -1.36
N SER A 128 16.78 8.13 -1.57
CA SER A 128 16.48 7.56 -2.91
C SER A 128 15.03 7.78 -3.36
N ILE A 129 14.10 7.99 -2.41
CA ILE A 129 12.66 8.11 -2.70
C ILE A 129 12.11 9.52 -2.49
N GLY A 130 12.89 10.44 -1.93
CA GLY A 130 12.42 11.78 -1.53
C GLY A 130 11.83 12.62 -2.68
N ASN A 131 12.40 12.48 -3.89
CA ASN A 131 11.99 13.23 -5.08
C ASN A 131 11.05 12.44 -6.01
N LEU A 132 10.62 11.24 -5.61
CA LEU A 132 9.76 10.42 -6.44
C LEU A 132 8.30 10.87 -6.36
N ARG A 133 7.58 10.73 -7.48
CA ARG A 133 6.17 11.04 -7.55
C ARG A 133 5.39 10.11 -6.62
N ARG A 134 4.44 10.68 -5.88
CA ARG A 134 3.53 9.95 -5.01
C ARG A 134 2.19 9.73 -5.71
N GLY A 135 1.60 8.58 -5.44
CA GLY A 135 0.26 8.22 -5.88
C GLY A 135 -0.48 7.45 -4.79
N ILE A 136 -1.73 7.07 -5.10
CA ILE A 136 -2.55 6.24 -4.22
C ILE A 136 -2.83 4.91 -4.93
N VAL A 137 -2.69 3.82 -4.21
CA VAL A 137 -3.14 2.50 -4.65
C VAL A 137 -4.31 2.04 -3.77
N TYR A 138 -5.32 1.48 -4.42
CA TYR A 138 -6.52 0.91 -3.82
C TYR A 138 -6.45 -0.61 -3.87
N PHE A 139 -6.51 -1.25 -2.71
CA PHE A 139 -6.53 -2.70 -2.60
C PHE A 139 -7.92 -3.26 -2.32
N GLY A 140 -8.22 -4.41 -2.92
CA GLY A 140 -9.52 -5.06 -2.76
C GLY A 140 -9.52 -6.50 -3.26
N SER A 141 -10.59 -7.24 -2.98
CA SER A 141 -10.78 -8.61 -3.50
C SER A 141 -11.21 -8.65 -4.97
N SER A 142 -11.79 -7.53 -5.45
CA SER A 142 -12.20 -7.26 -6.83
C SER A 142 -12.16 -5.75 -7.09
N VAL A 143 -12.18 -5.35 -8.37
CA VAL A 143 -12.23 -3.94 -8.77
C VAL A 143 -13.44 -3.24 -8.14
N SER A 144 -14.62 -3.87 -8.19
CA SER A 144 -15.85 -3.35 -7.56
C SER A 144 -15.75 -3.24 -6.03
N ALA A 145 -14.99 -4.13 -5.38
CA ALA A 145 -14.74 -4.06 -3.95
C ALA A 145 -13.79 -2.91 -3.57
N CYS A 146 -12.78 -2.63 -4.40
CA CYS A 146 -11.97 -1.39 -4.28
C CYS A 146 -12.86 -0.14 -4.37
N PHE A 147 -14.00 -0.23 -5.06
CA PHE A 147 -14.93 0.87 -5.26
C PHE A 147 -16.22 0.84 -4.42
N GLY A 148 -16.42 -0.13 -3.52
CA GLY A 148 -17.57 -0.16 -2.61
C GLY A 148 -18.93 -0.56 -3.22
N GLY A 149 -18.93 -1.37 -4.28
CA GLY A 149 -20.08 -2.23 -4.63
C GLY A 149 -21.34 -1.60 -5.25
N THR A 150 -21.44 -0.29 -5.49
CA THR A 150 -22.63 0.32 -6.13
C THR A 150 -22.34 0.79 -7.55
N PHE A 151 -22.50 -0.13 -8.51
CA PHE A 151 -22.06 0.05 -9.89
C PHE A 151 -22.96 0.87 -10.85
N PRO A 152 -24.20 1.33 -10.57
CA PRO A 152 -24.92 2.06 -11.62
C PRO A 152 -24.74 3.60 -11.59
N LYS A 153 -24.18 4.21 -10.55
CA LYS A 153 -24.11 5.70 -10.43
C LYS A 153 -22.72 6.33 -10.52
N GLN A 154 -21.67 5.55 -10.78
CA GLN A 154 -20.28 5.99 -10.58
C GLN A 154 -19.31 5.64 -11.71
N VAL A 155 -19.77 5.46 -12.95
CA VAL A 155 -18.83 5.25 -14.09
C VAL A 155 -17.80 6.39 -14.17
N SER A 156 -18.23 7.64 -13.95
CA SER A 156 -17.35 8.82 -13.88
C SER A 156 -16.40 8.79 -12.67
N ALA A 157 -16.86 8.36 -11.49
CA ALA A 157 -16.01 8.29 -10.30
C ALA A 157 -15.01 7.11 -10.36
N CYS A 158 -15.41 5.96 -10.91
CA CYS A 158 -14.51 4.84 -11.19
C CYS A 158 -13.46 5.23 -12.23
N ALA A 159 -13.88 5.91 -13.31
CA ALA A 159 -12.95 6.45 -14.30
C ALA A 159 -11.99 7.46 -13.67
N PHE A 160 -12.49 8.36 -12.81
CA PHE A 160 -11.64 9.32 -12.09
C PHE A 160 -10.61 8.62 -11.19
N VAL A 161 -11.00 7.62 -10.40
CA VAL A 161 -10.05 6.91 -9.52
C VAL A 161 -9.06 6.07 -10.31
N ILE A 162 -9.49 5.40 -11.39
CA ILE A 162 -8.59 4.67 -12.28
C ILE A 162 -7.64 5.63 -13.02
N CYS A 163 -8.10 6.84 -13.34
CA CYS A 163 -7.27 7.88 -13.96
C CYS A 163 -6.35 8.59 -12.95
N ALA A 164 -6.70 8.63 -11.66
CA ALA A 164 -5.98 9.37 -10.62
C ALA A 164 -5.12 8.48 -9.69
N GLY A 165 -5.26 7.16 -9.76
CA GLY A 165 -4.55 6.21 -8.90
C GLY A 165 -4.51 4.79 -9.46
N TYR A 166 -4.07 3.85 -8.63
CA TYR A 166 -3.78 2.46 -9.02
C TYR A 166 -4.72 1.48 -8.33
N VAL A 167 -5.01 0.34 -8.94
CA VAL A 167 -5.84 -0.72 -8.33
C VAL A 167 -5.05 -2.03 -8.28
N CYS A 168 -5.04 -2.69 -7.13
CA CYS A 168 -4.38 -3.98 -6.97
C CYS A 168 -5.29 -4.98 -6.24
N VAL A 169 -5.57 -6.12 -6.87
CA VAL A 169 -6.54 -7.11 -6.35
C VAL A 169 -5.93 -8.45 -5.97
N ARG A 170 -4.66 -8.67 -6.33
CA ARG A 170 -3.90 -9.90 -6.10
C ARG A 170 -2.44 -9.59 -5.92
N GLY A 171 -1.77 -10.41 -5.12
CA GLY A 171 -0.32 -10.49 -5.06
C GLY A 171 0.22 -11.46 -6.12
N PHE A 172 1.51 -11.38 -6.41
CA PHE A 172 2.16 -12.25 -7.37
C PHE A 172 3.45 -12.81 -6.79
N ASP A 173 3.60 -14.13 -6.84
CA ASP A 173 4.82 -14.81 -6.44
C ASP A 173 5.71 -14.98 -7.66
N ARG A 174 6.73 -14.13 -7.77
CA ARG A 174 7.68 -14.16 -8.88
C ARG A 174 8.46 -15.48 -8.99
N LYS A 175 8.76 -16.15 -7.87
CA LYS A 175 9.54 -17.40 -7.86
C LYS A 175 8.73 -18.54 -8.46
N ASN A 176 7.46 -18.63 -8.06
CA ASN A 176 6.57 -19.71 -8.48
C ASN A 176 5.70 -19.34 -9.69
N ARG A 177 5.78 -18.09 -10.16
CA ARG A 177 4.95 -17.48 -11.21
C ARG A 177 3.45 -17.66 -10.98
N LYS A 178 3.02 -17.56 -9.71
CA LYS A 178 1.62 -17.81 -9.28
C LYS A 178 0.99 -16.57 -8.67
N SER A 179 -0.27 -16.34 -9.03
CA SER A 179 -1.12 -15.36 -8.34
C SER A 179 -1.39 -15.82 -6.89
N LYS A 180 -1.40 -14.88 -5.96
CA LYS A 180 -1.67 -15.10 -4.54
C LYS A 180 -2.64 -14.08 -4.00
N THR A 181 -3.32 -14.43 -2.91
CA THR A 181 -4.12 -13.48 -2.15
C THR A 181 -3.21 -12.39 -1.57
N LEU A 182 -3.72 -11.16 -1.54
CA LEU A 182 -3.05 -10.04 -0.88
C LEU A 182 -2.81 -10.37 0.59
N VAL A 183 -1.66 -9.95 1.12
CA VAL A 183 -1.37 -10.06 2.55
C VAL A 183 -2.34 -9.17 3.34
N ARG A 184 -2.62 -9.57 4.57
CA ARG A 184 -3.62 -8.91 5.42
C ARG A 184 -3.35 -7.43 5.65
N ARG A 185 -2.08 -7.06 5.67
CA ARG A 185 -1.59 -5.68 5.70
C ARG A 185 -2.11 -4.82 4.54
N LEU A 186 -2.12 -5.36 3.33
CA LEU A 186 -2.57 -4.63 2.13
C LEU A 186 -4.09 -4.71 1.96
N HIS A 187 -4.70 -5.83 2.34
CA HIS A 187 -6.15 -5.99 2.30
C HIS A 187 -6.63 -7.08 3.24
N CYS A 188 -7.56 -6.74 4.13
CA CYS A 188 -8.28 -7.72 4.95
C CYS A 188 -9.74 -7.79 4.49
N PRO A 189 -10.19 -8.91 3.88
CA PRO A 189 -11.57 -9.04 3.47
C PRO A 189 -12.51 -9.04 4.70
N PRO A 190 -13.74 -8.51 4.58
CA PRO A 190 -14.69 -8.39 5.70
C PRO A 190 -14.95 -9.70 6.45
N SER A 191 -14.90 -10.83 5.74
CA SER A 191 -15.10 -12.18 6.30
C SER A 191 -14.06 -12.56 7.35
N ASN A 192 -12.86 -11.97 7.31
CA ASN A 192 -11.74 -12.31 8.20
C ASN A 192 -11.53 -11.30 9.33
N LYS A 193 -12.30 -10.19 9.36
CA LYS A 193 -12.21 -9.18 10.43
C LYS A 193 -12.54 -9.77 11.82
N LYS A 194 -13.47 -10.73 11.91
CA LYS A 194 -13.99 -11.29 13.17
C LYS A 194 -13.00 -12.16 13.97
N LYS A 195 -11.88 -12.62 13.39
CA LYS A 195 -10.92 -13.48 14.12
C LYS A 195 -9.96 -12.71 15.04
N ASP A 196 -9.77 -11.41 14.81
CA ASP A 196 -8.78 -10.61 15.55
C ASP A 196 -9.32 -9.96 16.82
N ASP A 197 -10.62 -10.10 17.09
CA ASP A 197 -11.27 -9.50 18.26
C ASP A 197 -11.49 -10.52 19.39
N HIS A 198 -11.28 -11.81 19.13
CA HIS A 198 -11.41 -12.87 20.14
C HIS A 198 -10.09 -13.35 20.77
N GLU A 199 -8.93 -12.92 20.27
CA GLU A 199 -7.61 -13.29 20.81
C GLU A 199 -7.12 -12.33 21.91
N GLY A 200 -8.05 -11.68 22.61
CA GLY A 200 -7.78 -10.71 23.68
C GLY A 200 -8.50 -10.97 24.99
N ASN A 201 -9.10 -12.16 25.17
CA ASN A 201 -9.78 -12.48 26.43
C ASN A 201 -9.54 -13.94 26.82
N HIS A 202 -8.33 -14.24 27.26
CA HIS A 202 -8.09 -15.42 28.08
C HIS A 202 -6.99 -15.14 29.10
N GLN A 203 -7.27 -15.52 30.35
CA GLN A 203 -6.45 -15.51 31.55
C GLN A 203 -6.25 -14.15 32.25
N ASP A 204 -7.08 -13.91 33.27
CA ASP A 204 -6.61 -13.94 34.67
C ASP A 204 -7.79 -14.33 35.60
N LEU A 205 -7.85 -15.61 35.96
CA LEU A 205 -8.53 -16.12 37.14
C LEU A 205 -7.49 -16.94 37.89
N TYR A 206 -6.94 -16.37 38.96
CA TYR A 206 -6.63 -17.02 40.25
C TYR A 206 -6.35 -15.92 41.27
#